data_AF-V7FJW6-F1
#
_entry.id   AF-V7FJW6-F1
#
_cell.length_a   1.000
_cell.length_b   1.000
_cell.length_c   1.000
_cell.angle_alpha   90.00
_cell.angle_beta   90.00
_cell.angle_gamma   90.00
#
_symmetry.space_group_name_H-M   'P 1'
#
loop_
_entity.id
_entity.type
_entity.pdbx_description
1 polymer ?
#
loop_
_entity_poly.entity_id
_entity_poly.type
_entity_poly.pdbx_seq_one_letter_code
_entity_poly.pdbx_strand_id
1 'polypeptide(L)'
;MLDAGQVLEQLVNGEPSRLDALPRDYGIYALHDHHGDIRYIGITKGDKNGFYGRVFSRHVSGSEGRSHKFSHAYNTGRMWREKRDNSPDAGVAKHLRTAFVRRHCHASYVIVPPAFWSDLPRLELAVQANAPDGMFAWGSKRAFDPLPEPKEMVDALLDVLRFTPAQCAAIERQAALWRKL
;
A
#
# COMPACT_ATOMS: atom_id res chain seq x y z
N MET A 1 -17.48 -20.74 -10.48
CA MET A 1 -16.23 -19.94 -10.47
C MET A 1 -16.64 -18.49 -10.67
N LEU A 2 -16.10 -17.56 -9.88
CA LEU A 2 -16.37 -16.13 -10.09
C LEU A 2 -15.75 -15.69 -11.42
N ASP A 3 -16.44 -14.82 -12.17
CA ASP A 3 -15.94 -14.31 -13.44
C ASP A 3 -14.86 -13.24 -13.20
N ALA A 4 -13.69 -13.45 -13.78
CA ALA A 4 -12.54 -12.57 -13.56
C ALA A 4 -12.73 -11.17 -14.18
N GLY A 5 -13.46 -11.07 -15.31
CA GLY A 5 -13.78 -9.80 -15.94
C GLY A 5 -14.70 -8.96 -15.08
N GLN A 6 -15.78 -9.55 -14.57
CA GLN A 6 -16.73 -8.91 -13.65
C GLN A 6 -16.07 -8.49 -12.34
N VAL A 7 -15.17 -9.31 -11.80
CA VAL A 7 -14.41 -8.97 -10.58
C VAL A 7 -13.47 -7.80 -10.85
N LEU A 8 -12.74 -7.80 -11.97
CA LEU A 8 -11.89 -6.68 -12.35
C LEU A 8 -12.71 -5.40 -12.53
N GLU A 9 -13.84 -5.47 -13.22
CA GLU A 9 -14.74 -4.34 -13.44
C GLU A 9 -15.22 -3.76 -12.11
N GLN A 10 -15.59 -4.60 -11.13
CA GLN A 10 -15.94 -4.15 -9.78
C GLN A 10 -14.79 -3.49 -9.04
N LEU A 11 -13.56 -4.01 -9.17
CA LEU A 11 -12.37 -3.39 -8.57
C LEU A 11 -12.05 -2.03 -9.19
N VAL A 12 -12.26 -1.86 -10.50
CA VAL A 12 -11.97 -0.63 -11.24
C VAL A 12 -13.05 0.43 -11.03
N ASN A 13 -14.32 0.04 -11.11
CA ASN A 13 -15.45 0.97 -11.06
C ASN A 13 -16.00 1.18 -9.64
N GLY A 14 -15.62 0.33 -8.68
CA GLY A 14 -16.01 0.48 -7.29
C GLY A 14 -15.37 1.71 -6.65
N GLU A 15 -16.13 2.42 -5.80
CA GLU A 15 -15.61 3.56 -5.04
C GLU A 15 -14.48 3.09 -4.10
N PRO A 16 -13.24 3.60 -4.27
CA PRO A 16 -12.13 3.19 -3.42
C PRO A 16 -12.36 3.60 -1.97
N SER A 17 -12.30 2.62 -1.07
CA SER A 17 -12.47 2.86 0.36
C SER A 17 -11.19 3.42 0.98
N ARG A 18 -11.36 4.29 1.96
CA ARG A 18 -10.27 4.67 2.86
C ARG A 18 -9.74 3.43 3.56
N LEU A 19 -8.43 3.36 3.76
CA LEU A 19 -7.79 2.15 4.29
C LEU A 19 -8.28 1.81 5.71
N ASP A 20 -8.64 2.81 6.52
CA ASP A 20 -9.17 2.64 7.89
C ASP A 20 -10.63 2.17 7.92
N ALA A 21 -11.36 2.29 6.80
CA ALA A 21 -12.75 1.89 6.66
C ALA A 21 -12.94 0.50 6.02
N LEU A 22 -11.85 -0.19 5.69
CA LEU A 22 -11.91 -1.50 5.04
C LEU A 22 -12.63 -2.54 5.93
N PRO A 23 -13.50 -3.39 5.35
CA PRO A 23 -14.21 -4.39 6.11
C PRO A 23 -13.27 -5.48 6.60
N ARG A 24 -13.70 -6.18 7.65
CA ARG A 24 -13.02 -7.37 8.20
C ARG A 24 -13.44 -8.65 7.48
N ASP A 25 -13.57 -8.55 6.17
CA ASP A 25 -13.99 -9.63 5.27
C ASP A 25 -12.86 -10.08 4.34
N TYR A 26 -13.16 -11.09 3.52
CA TYR A 26 -12.18 -11.81 2.72
C TYR A 26 -12.54 -11.76 1.24
N GLY A 27 -11.54 -11.89 0.39
CA GLY A 27 -11.71 -11.88 -1.06
C GLY A 27 -10.53 -11.28 -1.79
N ILE A 28 -10.81 -10.48 -2.80
CA ILE A 28 -9.82 -9.85 -3.68
C ILE A 28 -9.89 -8.33 -3.55
N TYR A 29 -8.76 -7.65 -3.64
CA TYR A 29 -8.63 -6.21 -3.47
C TYR A 29 -7.65 -5.61 -4.47
N ALA A 30 -7.85 -4.33 -4.76
CA ALA A 30 -6.90 -3.51 -5.49
C ALA A 30 -6.31 -2.43 -4.56
N LEU A 31 -5.02 -2.13 -4.71
CA LEU A 31 -4.36 -1.03 -4.00
C LEU A 31 -4.25 0.17 -4.91
N HIS A 32 -4.79 1.30 -4.47
CA HIS A 32 -4.74 2.57 -5.16
C HIS A 32 -3.63 3.43 -4.57
N ASP A 33 -2.77 4.00 -5.42
CA ASP A 33 -1.75 4.95 -4.98
C ASP A 33 -2.36 6.32 -4.63
N HIS A 34 -1.50 7.30 -4.37
CA HIS A 34 -1.90 8.65 -3.97
C HIS A 34 -2.53 9.48 -5.11
N HIS A 35 -2.45 9.00 -6.37
CA HIS A 35 -3.17 9.57 -7.52
C HIS A 35 -4.50 8.87 -7.78
N GLY A 36 -4.80 7.79 -7.04
CA GLY A 36 -6.01 6.97 -7.24
C GLY A 36 -5.81 5.82 -8.22
N ASP A 37 -4.62 5.67 -8.80
CA ASP A 37 -4.33 4.61 -9.77
C ASP A 37 -4.16 3.27 -9.07
N ILE A 38 -4.78 2.22 -9.62
CA ILE A 38 -4.53 0.84 -9.18
C ILE A 38 -3.09 0.47 -9.52
N ARG A 39 -2.36 -0.11 -8.56
CA ARG A 39 -0.96 -0.56 -8.75
C ARG A 39 -0.72 -2.01 -8.38
N TYR A 40 -1.65 -2.62 -7.66
CA TYR A 40 -1.55 -4.01 -7.22
C TYR A 40 -2.95 -4.61 -7.05
N ILE A 41 -3.09 -5.88 -7.43
CA ILE A 41 -4.28 -6.68 -7.17
C ILE A 41 -3.85 -7.90 -6.36
N GLY A 42 -4.51 -8.16 -5.24
CA GLY A 42 -4.17 -9.24 -4.33
C GLY A 42 -5.38 -9.88 -3.67
N ILE A 43 -5.17 -11.03 -3.01
CA ILE A 43 -6.21 -11.72 -2.24
C ILE A 43 -5.94 -11.77 -0.74
N THR A 44 -7.00 -11.98 0.04
CA THR A 44 -6.93 -12.33 1.47
C THR A 44 -7.99 -13.37 1.82
N LYS A 45 -7.56 -14.48 2.46
CA LYS A 45 -8.44 -15.57 2.94
C LYS A 45 -7.99 -16.19 4.27
N GLY A 46 -7.01 -15.59 4.95
CA GLY A 46 -6.39 -16.15 6.16
C GLY A 46 -5.81 -15.09 7.09
N ASP A 47 -6.07 -13.81 6.85
CA ASP A 47 -5.76 -12.77 7.82
C ASP A 47 -6.92 -12.65 8.81
N LYS A 48 -6.66 -12.73 10.12
CA LYS A 48 -7.69 -12.64 11.17
C LYS A 48 -8.60 -11.40 11.04
N ASN A 49 -8.12 -10.33 10.43
CA ASN A 49 -8.89 -9.10 10.22
C ASN A 49 -9.21 -8.84 8.74
N GLY A 50 -9.18 -9.85 7.87
CA GLY A 50 -9.62 -9.73 6.48
C GLY A 50 -8.83 -8.69 5.67
N PHE A 51 -9.54 -7.89 4.88
CA PHE A 51 -8.97 -6.77 4.12
C PHE A 51 -8.31 -5.75 5.02
N TYR A 52 -8.93 -5.37 6.15
CA TYR A 52 -8.34 -4.45 7.11
C TYR A 52 -6.95 -4.94 7.58
N GLY A 53 -6.84 -6.20 7.99
CA GLY A 53 -5.56 -6.75 8.43
C GLY A 53 -4.52 -6.84 7.31
N ARG A 54 -4.94 -7.30 6.13
CA ARG A 54 -4.04 -7.46 4.99
C ARG A 54 -3.55 -6.11 4.45
N VAL A 55 -4.45 -5.16 4.26
CA VAL A 55 -4.17 -3.87 3.64
C VAL A 55 -3.71 -2.87 4.68
N PHE A 56 -4.59 -2.44 5.59
CA PHE A 56 -4.31 -1.37 6.55
C PHE A 56 -3.17 -1.71 7.51
N SER A 57 -3.03 -2.98 7.93
CA SER A 57 -1.91 -3.37 8.79
C SER A 57 -0.68 -3.75 7.97
N ARG A 58 -0.73 -4.84 7.18
CA ARG A 58 0.49 -5.38 6.55
C ARG A 58 1.02 -4.52 5.43
N HIS A 59 0.20 -4.14 4.44
CA HIS A 59 0.68 -3.34 3.31
C HIS A 59 1.18 -1.95 3.74
N VAL A 60 0.52 -1.30 4.71
CA VAL A 60 0.89 0.04 5.18
C VAL A 60 2.06 0.02 6.18
N SER A 61 1.94 -0.72 7.28
CA SER A 61 2.82 -0.59 8.46
C SER A 61 3.87 -1.70 8.60
N GLY A 62 3.77 -2.72 7.74
CA GLY A 62 4.72 -3.81 7.67
C GLY A 62 6.13 -3.34 7.32
N SER A 63 7.09 -4.28 7.38
CA SER A 63 8.45 -4.03 6.92
C SER A 63 8.48 -3.53 5.47
N GLU A 64 9.52 -2.81 5.11
CA GLU A 64 9.74 -2.19 3.79
C GLU A 64 10.08 -3.23 2.70
N GLY A 65 9.79 -4.50 2.98
CA GLY A 65 9.95 -5.61 2.06
C GLY A 65 8.85 -5.64 0.99
N ARG A 66 9.16 -6.32 -0.10
CA ARG A 66 8.37 -6.34 -1.36
C ARG A 66 6.96 -6.90 -1.23
N SER A 67 6.65 -7.61 -0.13
CA SER A 67 5.30 -8.11 0.17
C SER A 67 4.38 -7.03 0.74
N HIS A 68 4.94 -5.96 1.33
CA HIS A 68 4.17 -4.86 1.92
C HIS A 68 4.17 -3.66 0.97
N LYS A 69 3.39 -3.80 -0.11
CA LYS A 69 3.36 -2.89 -1.27
C LYS A 69 3.40 -1.41 -0.94
N PHE A 70 2.50 -0.87 -0.12
CA PHE A 70 2.55 0.56 0.24
C PHE A 70 3.82 0.93 1.01
N SER A 71 4.20 0.13 2.01
CA SER A 71 5.42 0.32 2.79
C SER A 71 6.66 0.35 1.89
N HIS A 72 6.72 -0.51 0.88
CA HIS A 72 7.82 -0.54 -0.10
C HIS A 72 7.77 0.64 -1.06
N ALA A 73 6.60 0.92 -1.65
CA ALA A 73 6.40 1.97 -2.66
C ALA A 73 6.77 3.36 -2.15
N TYR A 74 6.46 3.66 -0.89
CA TYR A 74 6.70 4.98 -0.30
C TYR A 74 7.91 5.00 0.65
N ASN A 75 8.77 3.99 0.63
CA ASN A 75 10.04 4.04 1.37
C ASN A 75 11.09 4.81 0.54
N THR A 76 10.92 6.13 0.47
CA THR A 76 11.70 7.04 -0.38
C THR A 76 11.91 8.38 0.33
N GLY A 77 13.01 9.07 0.04
CA GLY A 77 13.27 10.43 0.54
C GLY A 77 13.08 10.56 2.05
N ARG A 78 12.26 11.51 2.50
CA ARG A 78 11.96 11.79 3.92
C ARG A 78 11.15 10.69 4.61
N MET A 79 10.52 9.82 3.84
CA MET A 79 9.77 8.65 4.33
C MET A 79 10.62 7.38 4.37
N TRP A 80 11.87 7.45 3.90
CA TRP A 80 12.76 6.31 3.83
C TRP A 80 13.30 5.93 5.22
N ARG A 81 13.50 4.63 5.41
CA ARG A 81 14.44 4.09 6.39
C ARG A 81 15.05 2.80 5.89
N GLU A 82 16.22 2.44 6.43
CA GLU A 82 16.81 1.12 6.22
C GLU A 82 16.01 0.02 6.93
N LYS A 83 15.96 -1.16 6.32
CA LYS A 83 15.29 -2.32 6.89
C LYS A 83 16.01 -2.73 8.19
N ARG A 84 15.28 -2.72 9.31
CA ARG A 84 15.73 -2.99 10.69
C ARG A 84 16.40 -1.81 11.40
N ASP A 85 16.49 -0.63 10.77
CA ASP A 85 16.84 0.58 11.51
C ASP A 85 15.70 0.94 12.46
N ASN A 86 16.01 0.91 13.75
CA ASN A 86 15.10 1.24 14.86
C ASN A 86 15.54 2.52 15.59
N SER A 87 16.42 3.32 14.97
CA SER A 87 16.77 4.64 15.48
C SER A 87 15.52 5.53 15.58
N PRO A 88 15.52 6.52 16.49
CA PRO A 88 14.43 7.48 16.58
C PRO A 88 14.11 8.14 15.24
N ASP A 89 15.14 8.47 14.44
CA ASP A 89 14.98 9.09 13.13
C ASP A 89 14.23 8.19 12.14
N ALA A 90 14.63 6.92 12.05
CA ALA A 90 13.93 5.92 11.25
C ALA A 90 12.49 5.70 11.74
N GLY A 91 12.25 5.80 13.05
CA GLY A 91 10.92 5.77 13.65
C GLY A 91 10.03 6.91 13.13
N VAL A 92 10.56 8.14 13.11
CA VAL A 92 9.84 9.31 12.59
C VAL A 92 9.55 9.17 11.09
N ALA A 93 10.52 8.74 10.29
CA ALA A 93 10.31 8.51 8.85
C ALA A 93 9.25 7.44 8.57
N LYS A 94 9.26 6.33 9.32
CA LYS A 94 8.20 5.30 9.24
C LYS A 94 6.84 5.85 9.63
N HIS A 95 6.78 6.68 10.67
CA HIS A 95 5.53 7.32 11.09
C HIS A 95 4.97 8.21 9.99
N LEU A 96 5.82 9.06 9.38
CA LEU A 96 5.45 9.91 8.26
C LEU A 96 4.93 9.08 7.07
N ARG A 97 5.65 8.03 6.66
CA ARG A 97 5.21 7.13 5.58
C ARG A 97 3.85 6.49 5.86
N THR A 98 3.66 6.00 7.08
CA THR A 98 2.41 5.37 7.50
C THR A 98 1.25 6.36 7.44
N ALA A 99 1.47 7.59 7.91
CA ALA A 99 0.48 8.66 7.85
C ALA A 99 0.16 9.05 6.40
N PHE A 100 1.18 9.16 5.54
CA PHE A 100 1.01 9.48 4.13
C PHE A 100 0.12 8.46 3.42
N VAL A 101 0.46 7.18 3.55
CA VAL A 101 -0.30 6.10 2.92
C VAL A 101 -1.75 6.08 3.44
N ARG A 102 -1.97 6.21 4.75
CA ARG A 102 -3.32 6.21 5.33
C ARG A 102 -4.17 7.39 4.89
N ARG A 103 -3.55 8.54 4.59
CA ARG A 103 -4.25 9.75 4.19
C ARG A 103 -4.59 9.78 2.71
N HIS A 104 -3.69 9.30 1.87
CA HIS A 104 -3.76 9.54 0.42
C HIS A 104 -4.02 8.29 -0.42
N CYS A 105 -3.71 7.10 0.09
CA CYS A 105 -3.95 5.84 -0.63
C CYS A 105 -5.30 5.23 -0.25
N HIS A 106 -5.85 4.42 -1.16
CA HIS A 106 -7.15 3.79 -1.00
C HIS A 106 -7.10 2.31 -1.44
N ALA A 107 -8.20 1.59 -1.21
CA ALA A 107 -8.35 0.24 -1.72
C ALA A 107 -9.80 -0.03 -2.12
N SER A 108 -10.00 -0.64 -3.29
CA SER A 108 -11.26 -1.27 -3.67
C SER A 108 -11.19 -2.77 -3.39
N TYR A 109 -12.35 -3.40 -3.23
CA TYR A 109 -12.43 -4.82 -2.90
C TYR A 109 -13.71 -5.47 -3.39
N VAL A 110 -13.65 -6.79 -3.57
CA VAL A 110 -14.81 -7.66 -3.79
C VAL A 110 -14.80 -8.73 -2.71
N ILE A 111 -15.85 -8.75 -1.90
CA ILE A 111 -16.05 -9.78 -0.87
C ILE A 111 -16.38 -11.10 -1.58
N VAL A 112 -15.61 -12.14 -1.28
CA VAL A 112 -15.78 -13.47 -1.88
C VAL A 112 -16.36 -14.43 -0.84
N PRO A 113 -17.50 -15.08 -1.13
CA PRO A 113 -18.10 -16.03 -0.20
C PRO A 113 -17.16 -17.19 0.16
N PRO A 114 -17.24 -17.73 1.40
CA PRO A 114 -16.38 -18.82 1.86
C PRO A 114 -16.33 -20.05 0.94
N ALA A 115 -17.44 -20.36 0.29
CA ALA A 115 -17.54 -21.48 -0.67
C ALA A 115 -16.57 -21.36 -1.86
N PHE A 116 -16.04 -20.17 -2.14
CA PHE A 116 -15.10 -19.92 -3.25
C PHE A 116 -13.67 -19.61 -2.79
N TRP A 117 -13.36 -19.74 -1.50
CA TRP A 117 -12.01 -19.40 -0.99
C TRP A 117 -10.90 -20.32 -1.50
N SER A 118 -11.22 -21.57 -1.87
CA SER A 118 -10.29 -22.48 -2.55
C SER A 118 -9.81 -21.90 -3.88
N ASP A 119 -10.71 -21.19 -4.58
CA ASP A 119 -10.49 -20.71 -5.95
C ASP A 119 -9.82 -19.34 -6.01
N LEU A 120 -9.71 -18.63 -4.87
CA LEU A 120 -9.14 -17.27 -4.81
C LEU A 120 -7.77 -17.13 -5.48
N PRO A 121 -6.79 -18.04 -5.32
CA PRO A 121 -5.50 -17.93 -6.02
C PRO A 121 -5.64 -18.02 -7.55
N ARG A 122 -6.56 -18.85 -8.05
CA ARG A 122 -6.84 -18.96 -9.48
C ARG A 122 -7.56 -17.70 -9.99
N LEU A 123 -8.50 -17.17 -9.21
CA LEU A 123 -9.19 -15.92 -9.51
C LEU A 123 -8.20 -14.74 -9.56
N GLU A 124 -7.29 -14.64 -8.59
CA GLU A 124 -6.24 -13.62 -8.54
C GLU A 124 -5.43 -13.57 -9.83
N LEU A 125 -4.93 -14.73 -10.27
CA LEU A 125 -4.16 -14.84 -11.51
C LEU A 125 -4.98 -14.46 -12.74
N ALA A 126 -6.24 -14.86 -12.81
CA ALA A 126 -7.12 -14.53 -13.92
C ALA A 126 -7.46 -13.03 -13.98
N VAL A 127 -7.72 -12.41 -12.81
CA VAL A 127 -7.98 -10.96 -12.71
C VAL A 127 -6.72 -10.17 -13.07
N GLN A 128 -5.55 -10.58 -12.59
CA GLN A 128 -4.28 -9.95 -12.95
C GLN A 128 -3.96 -10.07 -14.44
N ALA A 129 -4.30 -11.19 -15.08
CA ALA A 129 -4.09 -11.39 -16.52
C ALA A 129 -5.02 -10.51 -17.38
N ASN A 130 -6.21 -10.16 -16.87
CA ASN A 130 -7.15 -9.27 -17.54
C ASN A 130 -6.89 -7.78 -17.24
N ALA A 131 -6.08 -7.48 -16.21
CA ALA A 131 -5.84 -6.11 -15.77
C ALA A 131 -5.03 -5.34 -16.83
N PRO A 132 -5.44 -4.11 -17.20
CA PRO A 132 -4.66 -3.23 -18.06
C PRO A 132 -3.23 -3.01 -17.56
N ASP A 133 -2.35 -2.64 -18.50
CA ASP A 133 -0.97 -2.28 -18.19
C ASP A 133 -0.90 -1.22 -17.09
N GLY A 134 0.06 -1.39 -16.17
CA GLY A 134 0.26 -0.50 -15.02
C GLY A 134 -0.57 -0.85 -13.78
N MET A 135 -1.74 -1.52 -13.91
CA MET A 135 -2.56 -1.91 -12.75
C MET A 135 -1.91 -2.96 -11.85
N PHE A 136 -0.90 -3.66 -12.37
CA PHE A 136 -0.10 -4.63 -11.62
C PHE A 136 1.38 -4.23 -11.54
N ALA A 137 1.70 -2.94 -11.66
CA ALA A 137 3.07 -2.43 -11.62
C ALA A 137 3.83 -2.84 -10.34
N TRP A 138 3.15 -2.98 -9.20
CA TRP A 138 3.77 -3.42 -7.93
C TRP A 138 3.79 -4.93 -7.72
N GLY A 139 3.25 -5.69 -8.68
CA GLY A 139 3.03 -7.13 -8.60
C GLY A 139 4.12 -8.01 -9.23
N SER A 140 5.03 -7.43 -9.99
CA SER A 140 6.03 -8.17 -10.79
C SER A 140 6.98 -9.05 -9.95
N LYS A 141 7.49 -10.14 -10.55
CA LYS A 141 8.54 -11.02 -9.98
C LYS A 141 9.86 -10.28 -9.73
N ARG A 142 10.13 -9.23 -10.52
CA ARG A 142 11.21 -8.27 -10.27
C ARG A 142 10.66 -7.20 -9.31
N ALA A 143 11.47 -6.79 -8.33
CA ALA A 143 11.07 -5.70 -7.45
C ALA A 143 10.63 -4.50 -8.30
N PHE A 144 9.57 -3.81 -7.88
CA PHE A 144 9.26 -2.51 -8.45
C PHE A 144 10.06 -1.47 -7.68
N ASP A 145 10.50 -0.42 -8.36
CA ASP A 145 11.25 0.65 -7.72
C ASP A 145 10.30 1.47 -6.83
N PRO A 146 10.76 1.88 -5.63
CA PRO A 146 10.02 2.86 -4.84
C PRO A 146 9.69 4.10 -5.68
N LEU A 147 8.53 4.68 -5.42
CA LEU A 147 8.10 5.89 -6.09
C LEU A 147 9.05 7.05 -5.73
N PRO A 148 9.16 8.07 -6.60
CA PRO A 148 9.72 9.35 -6.18
C PRO A 148 8.88 9.91 -5.02
N GLU A 149 9.53 10.65 -4.13
CA GLU A 149 8.82 11.27 -3.01
C GLU A 149 7.82 12.32 -3.53
N PRO A 150 6.53 12.24 -3.18
CA PRO A 150 5.53 13.26 -3.51
C PRO A 150 5.69 14.46 -2.56
N LYS A 151 6.74 15.26 -2.80
CA LYS A 151 7.25 16.29 -1.88
C LYS A 151 6.18 17.26 -1.39
N GLU A 152 5.38 17.83 -2.29
CA GLU A 152 4.35 18.81 -1.92
C GLU A 152 3.29 18.22 -0.99
N MET A 153 2.87 16.98 -1.24
CA MET A 153 1.91 16.28 -0.39
C MET A 153 2.52 15.89 0.96
N VAL A 154 3.82 15.54 0.97
CA VAL A 154 4.57 15.33 2.20
C VAL A 154 4.66 16.62 3.00
N ASP A 155 5.00 17.75 2.38
CA ASP A 155 5.09 19.06 3.05
C ASP A 155 3.76 19.43 3.70
N ALA A 156 2.67 19.36 2.95
CA ALA A 156 1.32 19.60 3.49
C ALA A 156 0.96 18.63 4.63
N LEU A 157 1.44 17.39 4.58
CA LEU A 157 1.21 16.42 5.65
C LEU A 157 2.01 16.74 6.91
N LEU A 158 3.23 17.27 6.80
CA LEU A 158 4.03 17.68 7.96
C LEU A 158 3.31 18.75 8.77
N ASP A 159 2.68 19.71 8.09
CA ASP A 159 1.86 20.74 8.71
C ASP A 159 0.63 20.16 9.41
N VAL A 160 -0.09 19.24 8.75
CA VAL A 160 -1.26 18.55 9.31
C VAL A 160 -0.90 17.72 10.55
N LEU A 161 0.24 17.02 10.51
CA LEU A 161 0.75 16.22 11.63
C LEU A 161 1.39 17.08 12.72
N ARG A 162 1.59 18.38 12.47
CA ARG A 162 2.27 19.32 13.37
C ARG A 162 3.65 18.83 13.79
N PHE A 163 4.45 18.40 12.82
CA PHE A 163 5.82 17.96 13.09
C PHE A 163 6.63 19.08 13.73
N THR A 164 7.31 18.75 14.83
CA THR A 164 8.24 19.66 15.50
C THR A 164 9.51 19.86 14.67
N PRO A 165 10.29 20.94 14.92
CA PRO A 165 11.59 21.13 14.26
C PRO A 165 12.53 19.92 14.40
N ALA A 166 12.50 19.23 15.54
CA ALA A 166 13.30 18.03 15.77
C ALA A 166 12.86 16.85 14.89
N GLN A 167 11.56 16.65 14.69
CA GLN A 167 11.03 15.61 13.80
C GLN A 167 11.31 15.94 12.33
N CYS A 168 11.20 17.20 11.92
CA CYS A 168 11.62 17.63 10.59
C CYS A 168 13.11 17.36 10.35
N ALA A 169 13.97 17.71 11.31
CA ALA A 169 15.40 17.41 11.19
C ALA A 169 15.69 15.89 11.12
N ALA A 170 14.89 15.07 11.79
CA ALA A 170 15.02 13.61 11.77
C ALA A 170 14.73 13.00 10.38
N ILE A 171 13.63 13.41 9.75
CA ILE A 171 13.30 12.92 8.40
C ILE A 171 14.27 13.45 7.33
N GLU A 172 14.83 14.65 7.51
CA GLU A 172 15.87 15.18 6.62
C GLU A 172 17.18 14.37 6.70
N ARG A 173 17.57 13.91 7.90
CA ARG A 173 18.71 13.00 8.05
C ARG A 173 18.47 11.68 7.33
N GLN A 174 17.27 11.11 7.43
CA GLN A 174 16.90 9.90 6.67
C GLN A 174 16.91 10.14 5.15
N ALA A 175 16.39 11.29 4.70
CA ALA A 175 16.47 11.67 3.29
C ALA A 175 17.91 11.85 2.79
N ALA A 176 18.83 12.30 3.65
CA ALA A 176 20.25 12.41 3.33
C ALA A 176 20.94 11.04 3.22
N LEU A 177 20.50 10.04 3.99
CA LEU A 177 20.95 8.65 3.85
C LEU A 177 20.43 8.04 2.55
N TRP A 178 19.15 8.23 2.24
CA TRP A 178 18.53 7.76 0.99
C TRP A 178 19.27 8.27 -0.26
N ARG A 179 19.65 9.55 -0.28
CA ARG A 179 20.39 10.16 -1.41
C ARG A 179 21.77 9.56 -1.68
N LYS A 180 22.32 8.77 -0.76
CA LYS A 180 23.62 8.11 -0.90
C LYS A 180 23.52 6.68 -1.44
N LEU A 181 22.29 6.16 -1.60
CA LEU A 181 22.00 4.86 -2.19
C LEU A 181 21.86 4.98 -3.71
#